data_AF-A0A2N6FSE7-F1
#
_entry.id   AF-A0A2N6FSE7-F1
#
_cell.length_a   1.000
_cell.length_b   1.000
_cell.length_c   1.000
_cell.angle_alpha   90.00
_cell.angle_beta   90.00
_cell.angle_gamma   90.00
#
_symmetry.space_group_name_H-M   'P 1'
#
loop_
_entity.id
_entity.type
_entity.pdbx_description
1 polymer ?
#
loop_
_entity_poly.entity_id
_entity_poly.type
_entity_poly.pdbx_seq_one_letter_code
_entity_poly.pdbx_strand_id
1 'polypeptide(L)'
;MDALELLKDQLESKSLGKIAKELDVSKTSLCLIRSKKYPNPQKMYKRIMDMYGSSQEIIGISVDSKDGIEDIVNMVKEIECMR
;
A
#
# COMPACT_ATOMS: atom_id res chain seq x y z
N MET A 1 7.63 -1.59 0.48
CA MET A 1 7.26 -2.24 -0.79
C MET A 1 7.71 -1.34 -1.92
N ASP A 2 8.52 -1.84 -2.86
CA ASP A 2 9.05 -1.03 -3.97
C ASP A 2 8.07 -0.95 -5.15
N ALA A 3 8.15 0.11 -5.98
CA ALA A 3 7.28 0.25 -7.15
C ALA A 3 7.45 -0.89 -8.16
N LEU A 4 8.66 -1.44 -8.33
CA LEU A 4 8.88 -2.57 -9.23
C LEU A 4 8.30 -3.88 -8.67
N GLU A 5 8.26 -4.04 -7.35
CA GLU A 5 7.62 -5.18 -6.69
C GLU A 5 6.10 -5.09 -6.86
N LEU A 6 5.51 -3.93 -6.55
CA LEU A 6 4.08 -3.67 -6.80
C LEU A 6 3.69 -3.95 -8.25
N LEU A 7 4.52 -3.52 -9.21
CA LEU A 7 4.28 -3.78 -10.61
C LEU A 7 4.34 -5.28 -10.95
N LYS A 8 5.27 -6.04 -10.35
CA LYS A 8 5.35 -7.49 -10.55
C LYS A 8 4.11 -8.18 -9.99
N ASP A 9 3.67 -7.82 -8.79
CA ASP A 9 2.50 -8.40 -8.15
C ASP A 9 1.22 -8.14 -8.96
N GLN A 10 1.08 -6.93 -9.51
CA GLN A 10 -0.04 -6.64 -10.42
C GLN A 10 0.03 -7.45 -11.72
N LEU A 11 1.24 -7.75 -12.23
CA LEU A 11 1.42 -8.58 -13.43
C LEU A 11 1.11 -10.07 -13.21
N GLU A 12 1.10 -10.56 -11.96
CA GLU A 12 0.64 -11.92 -11.65
C GLU A 12 -0.88 -12.06 -11.81
N SER A 13 -1.63 -10.99 -11.57
CA SER A 13 -3.10 -10.98 -11.58
C SER A 13 -3.73 -10.34 -12.81
N LYS A 14 -3.00 -9.44 -13.50
CA LYS A 14 -3.51 -8.65 -14.63
C LYS A 14 -2.55 -8.67 -15.82
N SER A 15 -3.12 -8.54 -17.02
CA SER A 15 -2.30 -8.37 -18.22
C SER A 15 -1.62 -7.01 -18.26
N LEU A 16 -0.43 -6.95 -18.88
CA LEU A 16 0.32 -5.69 -19.11
C LEU A 16 -0.55 -4.59 -19.75
N GLY A 17 -1.45 -4.96 -20.65
CA GLY A 17 -2.36 -4.02 -21.32
C GLY A 17 -3.42 -3.44 -20.40
N LYS A 18 -3.89 -4.20 -19.40
CA LYS A 18 -4.83 -3.71 -18.40
C LYS A 18 -4.13 -2.73 -17.46
N ILE A 19 -2.94 -3.08 -16.97
CA ILE A 19 -2.12 -2.22 -16.11
C ILE A 19 -1.73 -0.91 -16.85
N ALA A 20 -1.39 -0.99 -18.13
CA ALA A 20 -1.12 0.17 -18.97
C ALA A 20 -2.30 1.14 -19.03
N LYS A 21 -3.53 0.63 -19.16
CA LYS A 21 -4.74 1.44 -19.14
C LYS A 21 -5.01 2.03 -17.75
N GLU A 22 -4.85 1.25 -16.69
CA GLU A 22 -5.06 1.72 -15.30
C GLU A 22 -4.12 2.88 -14.97
N LEU A 23 -2.81 2.73 -15.26
CA LEU A 23 -1.80 3.76 -15.00
C LEU A 23 -1.81 4.93 -16.01
N ASP A 24 -2.64 4.87 -17.05
CA ASP A 24 -2.66 5.83 -18.16
C ASP A 24 -1.26 6.01 -18.80
N VAL A 25 -0.64 4.89 -19.19
CA VAL A 25 0.69 4.85 -19.80
C VAL A 25 0.75 3.86 -20.95
N SER A 26 1.75 4.00 -21.82
CA SER A 26 1.95 3.03 -22.91
C SER A 26 2.49 1.69 -22.39
N LYS A 27 2.14 0.59 -23.06
CA LYS A 27 2.73 -0.75 -22.79
C LYS A 27 4.26 -0.73 -22.91
N THR A 28 4.79 0.05 -23.84
CA THR A 28 6.23 0.22 -24.04
C THR A 28 6.89 0.86 -22.81
N SER A 29 6.27 1.88 -22.25
CA SER A 29 6.73 2.53 -21.01
C SER A 29 6.80 1.54 -19.86
N LEU A 30 5.76 0.73 -19.68
CA LEU A 30 5.74 -0.34 -18.67
C LEU A 30 6.83 -1.40 -18.90
N CYS A 31 7.05 -1.82 -20.15
CA CYS A 31 8.15 -2.74 -20.48
C CYS A 31 9.52 -2.16 -20.11
N LEU A 32 9.76 -0.89 -20.46
CA LEU A 32 11.01 -0.19 -20.14
C LEU A 32 11.22 -0.03 -18.63
N ILE A 33 10.15 0.24 -17.89
CA ILE A 33 10.18 0.34 -16.42
C ILE A 33 10.52 -1.01 -15.80
N ARG A 34 9.85 -2.07 -16.23
CA ARG A 34 10.13 -3.44 -15.81
C ARG A 34 11.57 -3.85 -16.10
N SER A 35 12.11 -3.42 -17.24
CA SER A 35 13.49 -3.67 -17.64
C SER A 35 14.51 -2.67 -17.07
N LYS A 36 14.11 -1.74 -16.19
CA LYS A 36 14.97 -0.68 -15.61
C LYS A 36 15.67 0.21 -16.65
N LYS A 37 15.12 0.32 -17.85
CA LYS A 37 15.64 1.13 -18.98
C LYS A 37 14.86 2.42 -19.23
N TYR A 38 13.86 2.70 -18.39
CA TYR A 38 13.04 3.90 -18.56
C TYR A 38 13.81 5.15 -18.14
N PRO A 39 13.88 6.18 -18.98
CA PRO A 39 14.56 7.42 -18.64
C PRO A 39 13.79 8.15 -17.54
N ASN A 40 14.49 8.51 -16.45
CA ASN A 40 13.91 9.16 -15.28
C ASN A 40 12.65 8.44 -14.74
N PRO A 41 12.82 7.24 -14.15
CA PRO A 41 11.69 6.39 -13.75
C PRO A 41 10.94 6.91 -12.52
N GLN A 42 11.46 7.94 -11.84
CA GLN A 42 10.90 8.48 -10.60
C GLN A 42 9.41 8.83 -10.71
N LYS A 43 9.03 9.51 -11.80
CA LYS A 43 7.63 9.87 -12.07
C LYS A 43 6.73 8.63 -12.21
N MET A 44 7.24 7.57 -12.83
CA MET A 44 6.49 6.35 -13.01
C MET A 44 6.42 5.54 -11.72
N TYR A 45 7.51 5.45 -10.96
CA TYR A 45 7.51 4.78 -9.66
C TYR A 45 6.51 5.41 -8.72
N LYS A 46 6.48 6.75 -8.65
CA LYS A 46 5.46 7.47 -7.88
C LYS A 46 4.05 7.09 -8.35
N ARG A 47 3.78 7.12 -9.65
CA ARG A 47 2.46 6.76 -10.19
C ARG A 47 2.04 5.31 -9.87
N ILE A 48 2.98 4.37 -9.90
CA ILE A 48 2.74 2.98 -9.52
C ILE A 48 2.43 2.87 -8.02
N MET A 49 3.19 3.58 -7.16
CA MET A 49 2.95 3.62 -5.72
C MET A 49 1.62 4.31 -5.38
N ASP A 50 1.28 5.42 -6.05
CA ASP A 50 0.01 6.13 -5.81
C ASP A 50 -1.20 5.25 -6.17
N MET A 51 -1.07 4.38 -7.17
CA MET A 51 -2.16 3.52 -7.66
C MET A 51 -2.28 2.18 -6.92
N TYR A 52 -1.15 1.56 -6.61
CA TYR A 52 -1.09 0.20 -6.07
C TYR A 52 -0.43 0.10 -4.70
N GLY A 53 0.28 1.14 -4.28
CA GLY A 53 0.79 1.24 -2.92
C GLY A 53 -0.39 1.45 -1.99
N SER A 54 -0.86 0.36 -1.39
CA SER A 54 -1.81 0.42 -0.29
C SER A 54 -1.28 1.40 0.74
N SER A 55 -2.03 2.48 0.98
CA SER A 55 -1.93 3.24 2.21
C SER A 55 -2.43 2.34 3.33
N GLN A 56 -1.59 1.44 3.82
CA GLN A 56 -1.82 0.80 5.11
C GLN A 56 -1.60 1.88 6.19
N GLU A 57 -2.58 2.77 6.34
CA GLU A 57 -2.80 3.38 7.64
C GLU A 57 -3.28 2.24 8.55
N ILE A 58 -2.36 1.65 9.29
CA ILE A 58 -2.75 0.91 10.50
C ILE A 58 -3.38 1.97 11.39
N ILE A 59 -4.70 1.90 11.63
CA ILE A 59 -5.35 2.66 12.70
C ILE A 59 -4.82 2.09 14.02
N GLY A 60 -3.59 2.46 14.37
CA GLY A 60 -3.02 2.23 15.68
C GLY A 60 -3.58 3.30 16.59
N ILE A 61 -4.39 2.90 17.57
CA ILE A 61 -4.69 3.75 18.72
C ILE A 61 -3.35 4.17 19.33
N SER A 62 -2.98 5.43 19.12
CA SER A 62 -1.83 6.04 19.79
C SER A 62 -2.27 6.31 21.22
N VAL A 63 -1.76 5.52 22.15
CA VAL A 63 -1.96 5.74 23.58
C VAL A 63 -0.80 6.60 24.03
N ASP A 64 -1.01 7.91 24.04
CA ASP A 64 0.06 8.89 24.30
C ASP A 64 0.48 8.94 25.77
N SER A 65 -0.15 8.17 26.66
CA SER A 65 0.13 8.14 28.10
C SER A 65 -0.34 6.82 28.74
N LYS A 66 0.32 6.42 29.84
CA LYS A 66 -0.01 5.20 30.60
C LYS A 66 -1.47 5.19 31.09
N ASP A 67 -2.04 6.36 31.37
CA ASP A 67 -3.44 6.51 31.79
C ASP A 67 -4.43 6.03 30.72
N GLY A 68 -4.14 6.27 29.43
CA GLY A 68 -5.02 5.82 28.34
C GLY A 68 -5.04 4.31 28.14
N ILE A 69 -4.03 3.58 28.65
CA ILE A 69 -4.01 2.11 28.64
C ILE A 69 -4.89 1.59 29.78
N GLU A 70 -4.95 2.28 30.91
CA GLU A 70 -5.73 1.86 32.09
C GLU A 70 -7.23 1.97 31.83
N ASP A 71 -7.69 2.99 31.10
CA ASP A 71 -9.08 3.13 30.67
C ASP A 71 -9.53 1.99 29.74
N ILE A 72 -8.66 1.54 28.83
CA ILE A 72 -8.94 0.42 27.93
C ILE A 72 -8.98 -0.90 28.71
N VAL A 73 -8.04 -1.10 29.62
CA VAL A 73 -7.99 -2.30 30.47
C VAL A 73 -9.21 -2.38 31.39
N ASN A 74 -9.69 -1.25 31.91
CA ASN A 74 -10.88 -1.20 32.75
C ASN A 74 -12.15 -1.49 31.95
N MET A 75 -12.30 -0.96 30.74
CA MET A 75 -13.42 -1.30 29.85
C MET A 75 -13.47 -2.80 29.51
N VAL A 76 -12.32 -3.44 29.26
CA VAL A 76 -12.27 -4.88 29.00
C VAL A 76 -12.68 -5.69 30.24
N LYS A 77 -12.21 -5.31 31.42
CA LYS A 77 -12.58 -5.96 32.69
C LYS A 77 -14.06 -5.84 33.01
N GLU A 78 -14.69 -4.70 32.71
CA GLU A 78 -16.13 -4.52 32.92
C GLU A 78 -16.96 -5.45 32.02
N ILE A 79 -16.51 -5.70 30.79
CA ILE A 79 -17.17 -6.65 29.87
C ILE A 79 -17.03 -8.10 30.36
N GLU A 80 -15.87 -8.47 30.93
CA GLU A 80 -15.67 -9.81 31.50
C GLU A 80 -16.50 -10.06 32.78
N CYS A 81 -16.88 -9.01 33.51
CA CYS A 81 -17.64 -9.12 34.77
C CYS A 81 -19.17 -9.24 34.58
N MET A 82 -19.68 -9.02 33.35
CA MET A 82 -21.10 -9.17 33.01
C MET A 82 -21.47 -10.59 32.51
N ARG A 83 -20.55 -11.56 32.63
CA ARG A 83 -20.74 -12.92 32.14
C ARG A 83 -20.99 -13.94 33.25
#